data_AF-A0A8D8ES21-F1
#
_entry.id   AF-A0A8D8ES21-F1
#
_cell.length_a   1.000
_cell.length_b   1.000
_cell.length_c   1.000
_cell.angle_alpha   90.00
_cell.angle_beta   90.00
_cell.angle_gamma   90.00
#
_symmetry.space_group_name_H-M   'P 1'
#
loop_
_entity.id
_entity.type
_entity.pdbx_description
1 polymer ?
#
loop_
_entity_poly.entity_id
_entity_poly.type
_entity_poly.pdbx_seq_one_letter_code
_entity_poly.pdbx_strand_id
1 'polypeptide(L)'
;ENQFKCNECDKAYHADKLLQEHIRIKHVGDRPFKCKLCPNAAYARASSLYAHVKINHEKKQPFKCDICLRTFNSKNCLERHQNRHKGIKTSQCPHCAKRYESNNYLQQHIAQRHPERAHDLPQCQYCGAPYSADSHYRKHVAAKHPEHFEAFELWLKAKRKAMGPAWRRLISKS
;
A
#
# COMPACT_ATOMS: atom_id res chain seq x y z
N GLU A 1 20.88 -15.48 4.14
CA GLU A 1 20.42 -14.83 5.40
C GLU A 1 20.36 -13.31 5.21
N ASN A 2 19.51 -12.60 5.95
CA ASN A 2 19.44 -11.14 5.88
C ASN A 2 20.39 -10.54 6.91
N GLN A 3 21.64 -10.30 6.50
CA GLN A 3 22.71 -9.83 7.39
C GLN A 3 22.73 -8.29 7.56
N PHE A 4 22.16 -7.55 6.61
CA PHE A 4 22.21 -6.08 6.58
C PHE A 4 20.94 -5.48 7.18
N LYS A 5 21.01 -5.04 8.43
CA LYS A 5 19.87 -4.47 9.18
C LYS A 5 19.81 -2.95 9.02
N CYS A 6 18.61 -2.41 8.89
CA CYS A 6 18.38 -0.98 8.94
C CYS A 6 18.42 -0.49 10.39
N ASN A 7 19.12 0.62 10.63
CA ASN A 7 19.21 1.20 11.98
C ASN A 7 17.98 2.06 12.34
N GLU A 8 17.17 2.42 11.35
CA GLU A 8 15.98 3.27 11.52
C GLU A 8 14.66 2.48 11.48
N CYS A 9 14.66 1.21 11.05
CA CYS A 9 13.49 0.33 11.11
C CYS A 9 13.88 -1.16 11.12
N ASP A 10 12.96 -2.07 11.42
CA ASP A 10 13.27 -3.50 11.60
C ASP A 10 13.46 -4.29 10.30
N LYS A 11 13.73 -3.61 9.18
CA LYS A 11 13.98 -4.28 7.92
C LYS A 11 15.42 -4.74 7.83
N ALA A 12 15.59 -5.97 7.39
CA ALA A 12 16.88 -6.56 7.08
C ALA A 12 16.91 -7.04 5.63
N TYR A 13 18.08 -6.96 5.02
CA TYR A 13 18.33 -7.31 3.62
C TYR A 13 19.50 -8.28 3.53
N HIS A 14 19.52 -9.09 2.48
CA HIS A 14 20.60 -10.05 2.21
C HIS A 14 21.81 -9.41 1.53
N ALA A 15 21.69 -8.16 1.05
CA ALA A 15 22.76 -7.43 0.40
C ALA A 15 22.77 -5.96 0.85
N ASP A 16 23.96 -5.41 1.06
CA ASP A 16 24.15 -4.01 1.46
C ASP A 16 23.50 -3.04 0.45
N LYS A 17 23.66 -3.28 -0.86
CA LYS A 17 23.03 -2.48 -1.92
C LYS A 17 21.52 -2.30 -1.73
N LEU A 18 20.83 -3.34 -1.25
CA LEU A 18 19.39 -3.28 -0.99
C LEU A 18 19.05 -2.50 0.28
N LEU A 19 19.90 -2.59 1.30
CA LEU A 19 19.80 -1.76 2.50
C LEU A 19 20.02 -0.28 2.16
N GLN A 20 21.06 0.05 1.39
CA GLN A 20 21.34 1.41 0.95
C GLN A 20 20.21 1.98 0.09
N GLU A 21 19.68 1.18 -0.85
CA GLU A 21 18.49 1.56 -1.61
C GLU A 21 17.30 1.82 -0.67
N HIS A 22 17.07 0.96 0.31
CA HIS A 22 15.99 1.15 1.28
C HIS A 22 16.12 2.44 2.07
N ILE A 23 17.31 2.73 2.61
CA ILE A 23 17.62 3.95 3.37
C ILE A 23 17.35 5.17 2.49
N ARG A 24 17.95 5.21 1.29
CA ARG A 24 17.76 6.29 0.32
C ARG A 24 16.28 6.55 0.02
N ILE A 25 15.49 5.50 -0.22
CA ILE A 25 14.09 5.65 -0.64
C ILE A 25 13.13 5.94 0.53
N LYS A 26 13.35 5.35 1.71
CA LYS A 26 12.37 5.35 2.81
C LYS A 26 12.71 6.30 3.95
N HIS A 27 13.98 6.63 4.11
CA HIS A 27 14.45 7.45 5.22
C HIS A 27 14.91 8.82 4.71
N VAL A 28 15.71 8.85 3.65
CA VAL A 28 16.11 10.12 2.99
C VAL A 28 15.01 10.67 2.07
N GLY A 29 14.22 9.78 1.47
CA GLY A 29 13.17 10.17 0.53
C GLY A 29 13.69 10.61 -0.84
N ASP A 30 14.94 10.27 -1.17
CA ASP A 30 15.58 10.66 -2.42
C ASP A 30 14.95 9.96 -3.64
N ARG A 31 14.78 10.74 -4.71
CA ARG A 31 14.11 10.38 -5.96
C ARG A 31 14.92 10.88 -7.14
N PRO A 32 16.07 10.26 -7.45
CA PRO A 32 17.00 10.78 -8.44
C PRO A 32 16.48 10.68 -9.88
N PHE A 33 15.50 9.82 -10.14
CA PHE A 33 14.99 9.59 -11.49
C PHE A 33 13.86 10.57 -11.84
N LYS A 34 14.21 11.67 -12.50
CA LYS A 34 13.26 12.73 -12.90
C LYS A 34 12.71 12.49 -14.32
N CYS A 35 11.43 12.76 -14.52
CA CYS A 35 10.84 12.77 -15.84
C CYS A 35 11.24 14.05 -16.58
N LYS A 36 11.73 13.92 -17.82
CA LYS A 36 12.08 15.08 -18.66
C LYS A 36 10.86 15.80 -19.24
N LEU A 37 9.72 15.11 -19.30
CA LEU A 37 8.47 15.62 -19.87
C LEU A 37 7.51 16.17 -18.79
N CYS A 38 7.72 15.78 -17.53
CA CYS A 38 6.94 16.23 -16.37
C CYS A 38 7.89 16.79 -15.30
N PRO A 39 8.03 18.13 -15.18
CA PRO A 39 8.97 18.76 -14.26
C PRO A 39 8.78 18.36 -12.78
N ASN A 40 7.53 18.06 -12.40
CA ASN A 40 7.15 17.71 -11.03
C ASN A 40 7.18 16.19 -10.74
N ALA A 41 7.56 15.35 -11.72
CA ALA A 41 7.54 13.90 -11.57
C ALA A 41 8.95 13.35 -11.32
N ALA A 42 9.18 12.90 -10.09
CA ALA A 42 10.42 12.25 -9.67
C ALA A 42 10.15 10.89 -9.01
N TYR A 43 11.02 9.92 -9.31
CA TYR A 43 10.86 8.53 -8.92
C TYR A 43 12.09 8.00 -8.19
N ALA A 44 11.84 7.09 -7.27
CA ALA A 44 12.86 6.42 -6.47
C ALA A 44 13.67 5.37 -7.26
N ARG A 45 13.13 4.88 -8.39
CA ARG A 45 13.73 3.84 -9.24
C ARG A 45 13.56 4.15 -10.73
N ALA A 46 14.54 3.75 -11.53
CA ALA A 46 14.50 3.86 -12.98
C ALA A 46 13.31 3.12 -13.59
N SER A 47 12.98 1.92 -13.10
CA SER A 47 11.83 1.14 -13.58
C SER A 47 10.50 1.86 -13.37
N SER A 48 10.36 2.62 -12.28
CA SER A 48 9.16 3.42 -12.00
C SER A 48 9.05 4.62 -12.94
N LEU A 49 10.17 5.29 -13.24
CA LEU A 49 10.19 6.36 -14.25
C LEU A 49 9.87 5.80 -15.65
N TYR A 50 10.49 4.69 -16.04
CA TYR A 50 10.22 4.04 -17.32
C TYR A 50 8.74 3.68 -17.47
N ALA A 51 8.14 3.08 -16.44
CA ALA A 51 6.71 2.77 -16.44
C ALA A 51 5.87 4.05 -16.58
N HIS A 52 6.19 5.11 -15.81
CA HIS A 52 5.50 6.39 -15.93
C HIS A 52 5.53 6.95 -17.37
N VAL A 53 6.71 6.99 -18.00
CA VAL A 53 6.86 7.52 -19.36
C VAL A 53 6.05 6.70 -20.34
N LYS A 54 6.20 5.38 -20.29
CA LYS A 54 5.48 4.46 -21.17
C LYS A 54 3.97 4.61 -21.07
N ILE A 55 3.44 4.76 -19.85
CA ILE A 55 1.99 4.85 -19.60
C ILE A 55 1.43 6.24 -19.93
N ASN A 56 2.11 7.31 -19.51
CA ASN A 56 1.54 8.66 -19.49
C ASN A 56 1.94 9.51 -20.68
N HIS A 57 3.12 9.27 -21.25
CA HIS A 57 3.63 10.03 -22.40
C HIS A 57 3.46 9.26 -23.69
N GLU A 58 3.75 7.95 -23.69
CA GLU A 58 3.60 7.12 -24.89
C GLU A 58 2.23 6.43 -24.99
N LYS A 59 1.40 6.51 -23.95
CA LYS A 59 0.10 5.82 -23.85
C LYS A 59 0.17 4.31 -24.15
N LYS A 60 1.35 3.70 -23.98
CA LYS A 60 1.56 2.27 -24.19
C LYS A 60 1.13 1.51 -22.93
N GLN A 61 -0.06 0.93 -22.99
CA GLN A 61 -0.54 -0.01 -21.97
C GLN A 61 -0.49 -1.43 -22.53
N PRO A 62 0.60 -2.18 -22.28
CA PRO A 62 0.88 -3.42 -23.00
C PRO A 62 -0.04 -4.58 -22.60
N PHE A 63 -0.76 -4.47 -21.47
CA PHE A 63 -1.60 -5.54 -20.95
C PHE A 63 -3.06 -5.25 -21.25
N LYS A 64 -3.63 -5.92 -22.23
CA LYS A 64 -5.03 -5.76 -22.63
C LYS A 64 -5.88 -6.90 -22.04
N CYS A 65 -7.09 -6.58 -21.58
CA CYS A 65 -8.07 -7.59 -21.21
C CYS A 65 -8.75 -8.12 -22.46
N ASP A 66 -8.73 -9.43 -22.68
CA ASP A 66 -9.35 -10.04 -23.86
C ASP A 66 -10.88 -10.09 -23.78
N ILE A 67 -11.46 -9.83 -22.60
CA ILE A 67 -12.92 -9.87 -22.38
C ILE A 67 -13.57 -8.51 -22.61
N CYS A 68 -12.98 -7.43 -22.08
CA CYS A 68 -13.56 -6.07 -22.19
C CYS A 68 -12.65 -5.06 -22.90
N LEU A 69 -11.53 -5.51 -23.45
CA LEU A 69 -10.52 -4.71 -24.18
C LEU A 69 -9.86 -3.59 -23.37
N ARG A 70 -10.16 -3.48 -22.07
CA ARG A 70 -9.54 -2.51 -21.17
C ARG A 70 -8.05 -2.80 -21.02
N THR A 71 -7.24 -1.76 -21.04
CA THR A 71 -5.78 -1.87 -20.92
C THR A 71 -5.30 -1.57 -19.50
N PHE A 72 -4.13 -2.13 -19.17
CA PHE A 72 -3.49 -2.03 -17.88
C PHE A 72 -1.98 -1.82 -18.05
N ASN A 73 -1.38 -1.22 -17.01
CA ASN A 73 0.04 -0.90 -16.97
C ASN A 73 0.95 -2.01 -16.41
N SER A 74 0.36 -3.05 -15.83
CA SER A 74 1.09 -4.19 -15.27
C SER A 74 0.24 -5.45 -15.38
N LYS A 75 0.92 -6.60 -15.50
CA LYS A 75 0.28 -7.91 -15.56
C LYS A 75 -0.59 -8.19 -14.33
N ASN A 76 -0.09 -7.90 -13.13
CA ASN A 76 -0.85 -8.10 -11.89
C ASN A 76 -2.16 -7.29 -11.85
N CYS A 77 -2.17 -6.07 -12.40
CA CYS A 77 -3.39 -5.26 -12.51
C CYS A 77 -4.40 -5.91 -13.47
N LEU A 78 -3.93 -6.42 -14.61
CA LEU A 78 -4.77 -7.15 -15.56
C LEU A 78 -5.32 -8.45 -14.94
N GLU A 79 -4.50 -9.25 -14.28
CA GLU A 79 -4.92 -10.50 -13.63
C GLU A 79 -6.01 -10.25 -12.58
N ARG A 80 -5.80 -9.27 -11.69
CA ARG A 80 -6.81 -8.87 -10.71
C ARG A 80 -8.10 -8.41 -11.37
N HIS A 81 -8.01 -7.70 -12.48
CA HIS A 81 -9.18 -7.29 -13.25
C HIS A 81 -9.89 -8.49 -13.89
N GLN A 82 -9.15 -9.45 -14.46
CA GLN A 82 -9.73 -10.67 -15.04
C GLN A 82 -10.45 -11.54 -14.00
N ASN A 83 -10.00 -11.52 -12.74
CA ASN A 83 -10.72 -12.20 -11.65
C ASN A 83 -12.16 -11.69 -11.48
N ARG A 84 -12.43 -10.41 -11.78
CA ARG A 84 -13.78 -9.85 -11.78
C ARG A 84 -14.66 -10.46 -12.87
N HIS A 85 -14.12 -10.70 -14.06
CA HIS A 85 -14.86 -11.39 -15.12
C HIS A 85 -15.15 -12.85 -14.79
N LYS A 86 -14.21 -13.51 -14.10
CA LYS A 86 -14.34 -14.92 -13.69
C LYS A 86 -15.13 -15.09 -12.38
N GLY A 87 -15.58 -14.00 -11.74
CA GLY A 87 -16.21 -14.05 -10.42
C GLY A 87 -15.30 -14.60 -9.31
N ILE A 88 -13.97 -14.65 -9.54
CA ILE A 88 -13.01 -15.20 -8.57
C ILE A 88 -12.86 -14.21 -7.42
N LYS A 89 -13.34 -14.63 -6.25
CA LYS A 89 -13.27 -13.85 -5.01
C LYS A 89 -12.06 -14.30 -4.19
N THR A 90 -10.96 -13.58 -4.33
CA THR A 90 -9.68 -13.95 -3.70
C THR A 90 -9.61 -13.66 -2.21
N SER A 91 -10.41 -12.71 -1.71
CA SER A 91 -10.30 -12.23 -0.32
C SER A 91 -11.50 -12.71 0.50
N GLN A 92 -11.28 -13.56 1.50
CA GLN A 92 -12.35 -14.07 2.36
C GLN A 92 -12.50 -13.18 3.60
N CYS A 93 -13.73 -13.01 4.06
CA CYS A 93 -13.95 -12.37 5.36
C CYS A 93 -13.46 -13.30 6.47
N PRO A 94 -12.60 -12.84 7.39
CA PRO A 94 -12.17 -13.68 8.51
C PRO A 94 -13.30 -13.98 9.51
N HIS A 95 -14.41 -13.25 9.43
CA HIS A 95 -15.53 -13.34 10.37
C HIS A 95 -16.77 -14.03 9.79
N CYS A 96 -16.80 -14.33 8.49
CA CYS A 96 -17.89 -15.07 7.86
C CYS A 96 -17.45 -15.75 6.55
N ALA A 97 -18.29 -16.59 5.96
CA ALA A 97 -17.96 -17.30 4.72
C ALA A 97 -17.95 -16.41 3.45
N LYS A 98 -18.21 -15.10 3.54
CA LYS A 98 -18.30 -14.22 2.37
C LYS A 98 -16.92 -13.92 1.79
N ARG A 99 -16.82 -13.96 0.46
CA ARG A 99 -15.60 -13.63 -0.29
C ARG A 99 -15.82 -12.42 -1.21
N TYR A 100 -14.76 -11.67 -1.47
CA TYR A 100 -14.74 -10.44 -2.25
C TYR A 100 -13.64 -10.46 -3.31
N GLU A 101 -13.87 -9.70 -4.39
CA GLU A 101 -12.94 -9.58 -5.52
C GLU A 101 -11.68 -8.75 -5.21
N SER A 102 -11.73 -7.92 -4.18
CA SER A 102 -10.59 -7.14 -3.73
C SER A 102 -10.66 -6.83 -2.23
N ASN A 103 -9.50 -6.52 -1.65
CA ASN A 103 -9.41 -6.14 -0.24
C ASN A 103 -10.26 -4.90 0.09
N ASN A 104 -10.38 -3.93 -0.82
CA ASN A 104 -11.18 -2.72 -0.55
C ASN A 104 -12.65 -3.06 -0.28
N TYR A 105 -13.24 -3.96 -1.07
CA TYR A 105 -14.62 -4.42 -0.86
C TYR A 105 -14.77 -5.27 0.39
N LEU A 106 -13.78 -6.11 0.71
CA LEU A 106 -13.76 -6.85 1.96
C LEU A 106 -13.77 -5.91 3.17
N GLN A 107 -12.94 -4.86 3.16
CA GLN A 107 -12.86 -3.89 4.25
C GLN A 107 -14.16 -3.09 4.42
N GLN A 108 -14.79 -2.68 3.31
CA GLN A 108 -16.12 -2.05 3.37
C GLN A 108 -17.17 -2.99 3.96
N HIS A 109 -17.14 -4.27 3.59
CA HIS A 109 -18.03 -5.26 4.16
C HIS A 109 -17.82 -5.41 5.68
N ILE A 110 -16.57 -5.54 6.14
CA ILE A 110 -16.26 -5.69 7.57
C ILE A 110 -16.79 -4.46 8.32
N ALA A 111 -16.51 -3.25 7.83
CA ALA A 111 -16.97 -2.02 8.46
C ALA A 111 -18.50 -1.91 8.57
N GLN A 112 -19.26 -2.44 7.59
CA GLN A 112 -20.73 -2.34 7.58
C GLN A 112 -21.46 -3.51 8.23
N ARG A 113 -20.88 -4.72 8.17
CA ARG A 113 -21.56 -5.98 8.55
C ARG A 113 -20.95 -6.67 9.76
N HIS A 114 -19.79 -6.18 10.21
CA HIS A 114 -19.16 -6.53 11.48
C HIS A 114 -18.78 -5.25 12.26
N PRO A 115 -19.70 -4.27 12.43
CA PRO A 115 -19.41 -3.01 13.12
C PRO A 115 -18.99 -3.21 14.58
N GLU A 116 -19.46 -4.27 15.23
CA GLU A 116 -19.09 -4.68 16.59
C GLU A 116 -17.61 -5.09 16.71
N ARG A 117 -16.95 -5.37 15.58
CA ARG A 117 -15.52 -5.67 15.49
C ARG A 117 -14.71 -4.58 14.81
N ALA A 118 -15.30 -3.39 14.59
CA ALA A 118 -14.59 -2.19 14.11
C ALA A 118 -13.50 -1.70 15.09
N HIS A 119 -13.45 -2.24 16.31
CA HIS A 119 -12.36 -2.05 17.28
C HIS A 119 -11.05 -2.74 16.87
N ASP A 120 -11.10 -3.74 15.98
CA ASP A 120 -9.90 -4.40 15.43
C ASP A 120 -9.26 -3.60 14.27
N LEU A 121 -10.00 -2.62 13.73
CA LEU A 121 -9.47 -1.67 12.74
C LEU A 121 -8.76 -0.52 13.45
N PRO A 122 -7.64 0.00 12.91
CA PRO A 122 -7.02 1.22 13.43
C PRO A 122 -8.01 2.37 13.54
N GLN A 123 -8.28 2.81 14.77
CA GLN A 123 -9.17 3.95 15.07
C GLN A 123 -8.36 5.23 15.27
N CYS A 124 -8.96 6.37 14.93
CA CYS A 124 -8.40 7.66 15.27
C CYS A 124 -8.43 7.88 16.77
N GLN A 125 -7.27 8.00 17.40
CA GLN A 125 -7.18 8.30 18.84
C GLN A 125 -7.81 9.65 19.26
N TYR A 126 -8.06 10.55 18.30
CA TYR A 126 -8.64 11.87 18.55
C TYR A 126 -10.15 11.96 18.33
N CYS A 127 -10.73 11.06 17.52
CA CYS A 127 -12.16 11.14 17.17
C CYS A 127 -12.87 9.78 17.02
N GLY A 128 -12.18 8.67 17.29
CA GLY A 128 -12.74 7.31 17.21
C GLY A 128 -13.02 6.80 15.80
N ALA A 129 -12.82 7.60 14.76
CA ALA A 129 -13.12 7.19 13.38
C ALA A 129 -12.29 5.96 12.95
N PRO A 130 -12.89 4.92 12.35
CA PRO A 130 -12.19 3.70 11.94
C PRO A 130 -11.52 3.83 10.56
N TYR A 131 -10.38 3.15 10.35
CA TYR A 131 -9.66 3.15 9.08
C TYR A 131 -9.25 1.75 8.63
N SER A 132 -9.42 1.48 7.34
CA SER A 132 -9.03 0.23 6.69
C SER A 132 -7.57 0.15 6.25
N ALA A 133 -6.83 1.26 6.33
CA ALA A 133 -5.42 1.33 5.94
C ALA A 133 -4.70 2.54 6.56
N ASP A 134 -3.42 2.38 6.90
CA ASP A 134 -2.53 3.47 7.37
C ASP A 134 -2.55 4.70 6.45
N SER A 135 -2.63 4.49 5.13
CA SER A 135 -2.67 5.58 4.16
C SER A 135 -3.94 6.42 4.27
N HIS A 136 -5.07 5.83 4.67
CA HIS A 136 -6.31 6.54 4.89
C HIS A 136 -6.30 7.23 6.24
N TYR A 137 -5.81 6.56 7.30
CA TYR A 137 -5.69 7.15 8.62
C TYR A 137 -4.73 8.37 8.61
N ARG A 138 -3.57 8.25 7.95
CA ARG A 138 -2.62 9.35 7.80
C ARG A 138 -3.21 10.56 7.09
N LYS A 139 -4.00 10.35 6.04
CA LYS A 139 -4.69 11.44 5.33
C LYS A 139 -5.75 12.10 6.22
N HIS A 140 -6.46 11.33 7.03
CA HIS A 140 -7.41 11.86 7.99
C HIS A 140 -6.73 12.75 9.02
N VAL A 141 -5.69 12.26 9.70
CA VAL A 141 -4.98 13.05 10.72
C VAL A 141 -4.43 14.34 10.12
N ALA A 142 -3.80 14.27 8.94
CA ALA A 142 -3.31 15.47 8.25
C ALA A 142 -4.41 16.51 7.95
N ALA A 143 -5.64 16.06 7.68
CA ALA A 143 -6.74 16.93 7.27
C ALA A 143 -7.65 17.40 8.42
N LYS A 144 -7.78 16.60 9.48
CA LYS A 144 -8.75 16.81 10.57
C LYS A 144 -8.11 17.02 11.93
N HIS A 145 -6.85 16.63 12.09
CA HIS A 145 -6.06 16.79 13.33
C HIS A 145 -4.61 17.22 12.99
N PRO A 146 -4.41 18.30 12.21
CA PRO A 146 -3.09 18.73 11.77
C PRO A 146 -2.13 19.02 12.94
N GLU A 147 -2.64 19.52 14.06
CA GLU A 147 -1.92 19.78 15.32
C GLU A 147 -1.28 18.51 15.92
N HIS A 148 -1.77 17.35 15.52
CA HIS A 148 -1.34 16.06 16.01
C HIS A 148 -0.55 15.23 14.98
N PHE A 149 -0.33 15.76 13.78
CA PHE A 149 0.22 14.99 12.67
C PHE A 149 1.65 14.49 12.94
N GLU A 150 2.52 15.32 13.53
CA GLU A 150 3.89 14.92 13.85
C GLU A 150 3.94 13.84 14.95
N ALA A 151 3.15 14.02 16.01
CA ALA A 151 3.01 13.03 17.08
C ALA A 151 2.44 11.70 16.55
N PHE A 152 1.47 11.77 15.65
CA PHE A 152 0.91 10.60 14.97
C PHE A 152 1.94 9.87 14.10
N GLU A 153 2.81 10.59 13.39
CA GLU A 153 3.88 10.00 12.59
C GLU A 153 4.91 9.26 13.44
N LEU A 154 5.29 9.84 14.59
CA LEU A 154 6.16 9.20 15.56
C LEU A 154 5.51 7.94 16.15
N TRP A 155 4.23 8.04 16.52
CA TRP A 155 3.45 6.89 16.99
C TRP A 155 3.35 5.79 15.95
N LEU A 156 3.07 6.11 14.68
CA LEU A 156 3.03 5.12 13.59
C LEU A 156 4.38 4.44 13.40
N LYS A 157 5.49 5.18 13.48
CA LYS A 157 6.85 4.62 13.41
C LYS A 157 7.12 3.67 14.58
N ALA A 158 6.82 4.09 15.80
CA ALA A 158 6.99 3.27 17.01
C ALA A 158 6.10 2.02 16.99
N LYS A 159 4.83 2.15 16.58
CA LYS A 159 3.86 1.07 16.48
C LYS A 159 4.26 0.02 15.43
N ARG A 160 4.79 0.45 14.28
CA ARG A 160 5.35 -0.46 13.25
C ARG A 160 6.58 -1.21 13.77
N LYS A 161 7.38 -0.56 14.64
CA LYS A 161 8.54 -1.15 15.28
C LYS A 161 8.17 -2.22 16.31
N ALA A 162 7.16 -1.92 17.15
CA ALA A 162 6.70 -2.82 18.20
C ALA A 162 5.99 -4.09 17.69
N MET A 163 5.22 -4.00 16.59
CA MET A 163 4.41 -5.12 16.09
C MET A 163 5.10 -6.04 15.06
N GLY A 164 6.28 -5.68 14.55
CA GLY A 164 7.09 -6.54 13.69
C GLY A 164 6.37 -7.13 12.45
N PRO A 165 6.81 -8.30 11.94
CA PRO A 165 6.21 -8.97 10.77
C PRO A 165 4.76 -9.45 10.98
N ALA A 166 4.28 -9.52 12.22
CA ALA A 166 2.93 -9.97 12.57
C ALA A 166 1.85 -9.00 12.05
N TRP A 167 2.17 -7.70 11.95
CA TRP A 167 1.29 -6.70 11.32
C TRP A 167 0.92 -7.05 9.88
N ARG A 168 1.86 -7.61 9.10
CA ARG A 168 1.56 -8.04 7.72
C ARG A 168 0.72 -9.31 7.67
N ARG A 169 0.70 -10.12 8.73
CA ARG A 169 -0.11 -11.35 8.77
C ARG A 169 -1.57 -11.07 9.08
N LEU A 170 -1.88 -9.97 9.77
CA LEU A 170 -3.26 -9.47 9.94
C LEU A 170 -3.85 -8.86 8.65
N ILE A 171 -3.01 -8.57 7.65
CA ILE A 171 -3.43 -7.98 6.35
C ILE A 171 -3.13 -8.93 5.16
N SER A 172 -2.45 -10.07 5.37
CA SER A 172 -2.11 -11.02 4.29
C SER A 172 -2.33 -12.51 4.59
N LYS A 173 -2.89 -12.86 5.76
CA LYS A 173 -3.49 -14.19 6.01
C LYS A 173 -4.90 -14.03 6.56
N SER A 174 -5.78 -13.50 5.71
CA SER A 174 -7.24 -13.53 5.82
C SER A 174 -7.86 -12.98 4.52
#